data_AF-X1I601-F1
#
_entry.id   AF-X1I601-F1
#
_cell.length_a   1.000
_cell.length_b   1.000
_cell.length_c   1.000
_cell.angle_alpha   90.00
_cell.angle_beta   90.00
_cell.angle_gamma   90.00
#
_symmetry.space_group_name_H-M   'P 1'
#
loop_
_entity.id
_entity.type
_entity.pdbx_description
1 polymer ?
#
loop_
_entity_poly.entity_id
_entity_poly.type
_entity_poly.pdbx_seq_one_letter_code
_entity_poly.pdbx_strand_id
1 'polypeptide(L)'
;TAFLATGLTPNTHYWFRVRAYNGVGNSGYTNVVDDTTLEAGDYTPTEFEKWIRDPSIEPVYLAEINPKMPFEGFPFMKDDDLVLCLPFDEGTGVTAYDKSKYGNNGSLENMEEGDWVDGVVGKALDFEIDDYVNIPGDPSLDTPNALTVEAWIYDPTEDQGHSINKDDGSANRVWIVRRETNTSVNWHVWNSDDVVTGFTPADSWAKDEWFHIACTAKVVGANIVMEVIFNGVSKGTTSFPGTAIKVATAHAIRISRSLGAYKRTNC
;
A
#
# COMPACT_ATOMS: atom_id res chain seq x y z
N THR A 1 -23.78 -6.90 14.08
CA THR A 1 -23.75 -6.21 15.38
C THR A 1 -23.28 -7.21 16.41
N ALA A 2 -22.31 -6.84 17.26
CA ALA A 2 -21.81 -7.67 18.35
C ALA A 2 -22.25 -7.07 19.70
N PHE A 3 -22.44 -7.91 20.72
CA PHE A 3 -22.77 -7.49 22.08
C PHE A 3 -21.76 -8.10 23.05
N LEU A 4 -21.14 -7.26 23.88
CA LEU A 4 -20.18 -7.70 24.88
C LEU A 4 -20.90 -7.98 26.21
N ALA A 5 -20.83 -9.23 26.69
CA ALA A 5 -21.28 -9.59 28.03
C ALA A 5 -20.12 -9.41 29.03
N THR A 6 -20.22 -8.41 29.91
CA THR A 6 -19.21 -8.09 30.94
C THR A 6 -19.68 -8.48 32.34
N GLY A 7 -18.75 -8.53 33.29
CA GLY A 7 -19.08 -8.83 34.70
C GLY A 7 -19.42 -10.30 35.00
N LEU A 8 -19.06 -11.21 34.11
CA LEU A 8 -19.27 -12.65 34.30
C LEU A 8 -18.29 -13.22 35.33
N THR A 9 -18.74 -14.22 36.08
CA THR A 9 -17.90 -14.96 37.03
C THR A 9 -16.93 -15.85 36.23
N PRO A 10 -15.63 -15.89 36.58
CA PRO A 10 -14.67 -16.82 35.98
C PRO A 10 -15.07 -18.29 36.16
N ASN A 11 -14.58 -19.16 35.27
CA ASN A 11 -14.85 -20.61 35.26
C ASN A 11 -16.33 -20.97 35.47
N THR A 12 -17.21 -20.24 34.80
CA THR A 12 -18.65 -20.38 34.97
C THR A 12 -19.31 -20.53 33.60
N HIS A 13 -20.16 -21.54 33.48
CA HIS A 13 -20.90 -21.84 32.25
C HIS A 13 -22.07 -20.88 32.09
N TYR A 14 -22.17 -20.26 30.92
CA TYR A 14 -23.25 -19.35 30.55
C TYR A 14 -23.88 -19.78 29.23
N TRP A 15 -25.16 -19.46 29.09
CA TRP A 15 -25.92 -19.70 27.87
C TRP A 15 -26.63 -18.41 27.43
N PHE A 16 -26.68 -18.21 26.13
CA PHE A 16 -27.18 -17.01 25.47
C PHE A 16 -28.24 -17.37 24.44
N ARG A 17 -29.23 -16.50 24.33
CA ARG A 17 -30.27 -16.52 23.28
C ARG A 17 -30.68 -15.08 23.00
N VAL A 18 -31.01 -14.78 21.76
CA VAL A 18 -31.38 -13.44 21.31
C VAL A 18 -32.86 -13.43 20.94
N ARG A 19 -33.53 -12.28 21.08
CA ARG A 19 -34.84 -12.03 20.49
C ARG A 19 -34.90 -10.59 19.99
N ALA A 20 -35.62 -10.35 18.91
CA ALA A 20 -35.96 -9.00 18.47
C ALA A 20 -37.11 -8.41 19.31
N TYR A 21 -37.12 -7.09 19.49
CA TYR A 21 -38.20 -6.34 20.14
C TYR A 21 -38.59 -5.10 19.31
N ASN A 22 -39.87 -4.73 19.33
CA ASN A 22 -40.36 -3.45 18.80
C ASN A 22 -41.54 -2.93 19.66
N GLY A 23 -42.15 -1.82 19.26
CA GLY A 23 -43.26 -1.19 19.98
C GLY A 23 -44.55 -2.01 20.09
N VAL A 24 -44.66 -3.13 19.37
CA VAL A 24 -45.79 -4.06 19.42
C VAL A 24 -45.49 -5.28 20.31
N GLY A 25 -44.22 -5.65 20.45
CA GLY A 25 -43.79 -6.70 21.36
C GLY A 25 -42.47 -7.35 20.97
N ASN A 26 -42.19 -8.48 21.63
CA ASN A 26 -40.99 -9.27 21.41
C ASN A 26 -41.29 -10.45 20.47
N SER A 27 -40.31 -10.81 19.65
CA SER A 27 -40.27 -12.10 18.95
C SER A 27 -39.98 -13.27 19.91
N GLY A 28 -40.06 -14.50 19.37
CA GLY A 28 -39.50 -15.68 20.03
C GLY A 28 -37.97 -15.59 20.16
N TYR A 29 -37.40 -16.39 21.07
CA TYR A 29 -35.95 -16.48 21.20
C TYR A 29 -35.33 -17.33 20.09
N THR A 30 -34.07 -17.05 19.76
CA THR A 30 -33.21 -17.92 18.96
C THR A 30 -32.95 -19.26 19.68
N ASN A 31 -32.28 -20.18 18.98
CA ASN A 31 -31.59 -21.30 19.62
C ASN A 31 -30.59 -20.80 20.68
N VAL A 32 -30.27 -21.69 21.62
CA VAL A 32 -29.29 -21.43 22.68
C VAL A 32 -27.89 -21.69 22.14
N VAL A 33 -26.96 -20.81 22.50
CA VAL A 33 -25.52 -21.02 22.37
C VAL A 33 -24.93 -20.85 23.77
N ASP A 34 -23.97 -21.68 24.15
CA ASP A 34 -23.38 -21.66 25.48
C ASP A 34 -21.85 -21.76 25.43
N ASP A 35 -21.21 -21.24 26.46
CA ASP A 35 -19.76 -21.26 26.63
C ASP A 35 -19.37 -21.08 28.11
N THR A 36 -18.14 -21.42 28.48
CA THR A 36 -17.61 -21.26 29.85
C THR A 36 -16.55 -20.19 29.89
N THR A 37 -16.68 -19.24 30.84
CA THR A 37 -15.67 -18.20 31.04
C THR A 37 -14.33 -18.80 31.50
N LEU A 38 -13.23 -18.15 31.16
CA LEU A 38 -11.89 -18.55 31.58
C LEU A 38 -11.72 -18.48 33.11
N GLU A 39 -10.72 -19.20 33.64
CA GLU A 39 -10.34 -19.17 35.05
C GLU A 39 -9.86 -17.78 35.51
N ALA A 40 -10.02 -17.49 36.80
CA ALA A 40 -9.61 -16.21 37.39
C ALA A 40 -8.07 -16.12 37.41
N GLY A 41 -7.50 -15.23 36.59
CA GLY A 41 -6.05 -14.98 36.53
C GLY A 41 -5.38 -15.48 35.25
N ASP A 42 -6.05 -16.28 34.44
CA ASP A 42 -5.55 -16.75 33.13
C ASP A 42 -5.73 -15.72 32.01
N TYR A 43 -6.27 -14.55 32.36
CA TYR A 43 -6.47 -13.43 31.47
C TYR A 43 -5.96 -12.14 32.13
N THR A 44 -4.74 -11.75 31.80
CA THR A 44 -4.28 -10.37 31.91
C THR A 44 -4.73 -9.63 30.66
N PRO A 45 -5.69 -8.68 30.76
CA PRO A 45 -6.05 -7.85 29.63
C PRO A 45 -4.81 -7.08 29.19
N THR A 46 -4.52 -7.11 27.90
CA THR A 46 -3.52 -6.26 27.27
C THR A 46 -3.83 -4.79 27.52
N GLU A 47 -2.83 -3.92 27.42
CA GLU A 47 -3.04 -2.47 27.49
C GLU A 47 -4.08 -1.99 26.45
N PHE A 48 -4.14 -2.67 25.30
CA PHE A 48 -5.17 -2.47 24.28
C PHE A 48 -6.58 -2.83 24.77
N GLU A 49 -6.76 -3.99 25.41
CA GLU A 49 -8.06 -4.41 25.96
C GLU A 49 -8.52 -3.54 27.13
N LYS A 50 -7.59 -2.92 27.86
CA LYS A 50 -7.92 -1.90 28.87
C LYS A 50 -8.39 -0.61 28.20
N TRP A 51 -7.74 -0.20 27.11
CA TRP A 51 -8.05 1.01 26.36
C TRP A 51 -9.44 0.97 25.69
N ILE A 52 -9.86 -0.15 25.11
CA ILE A 52 -11.21 -0.27 24.51
C ILE A 52 -12.35 -0.32 25.56
N ARG A 53 -12.03 -0.60 26.83
CA ARG A 53 -13.01 -0.70 27.93
C ARG A 53 -13.34 0.65 28.57
N ASP A 54 -12.58 1.71 28.26
CA ASP A 54 -12.85 3.09 28.68
C ASP A 54 -12.75 4.05 27.47
N PRO A 55 -13.80 4.13 26.64
CA PRO A 55 -13.77 4.90 25.40
C PRO A 55 -13.97 6.39 25.71
N SER A 56 -12.89 7.10 26.02
CA SER A 56 -12.87 8.58 25.96
C SER A 56 -12.54 9.12 24.56
N ILE A 57 -12.32 8.24 23.58
CA ILE A 57 -12.05 8.58 22.19
C ILE A 57 -12.88 7.62 21.33
N GLU A 58 -13.70 8.15 20.41
CA GLU A 58 -14.41 7.32 19.42
C GLU A 58 -13.43 6.89 18.32
N PRO A 59 -13.10 5.59 18.20
CA PRO A 59 -12.21 5.13 17.14
C PRO A 59 -12.95 5.10 15.80
N VAL A 60 -12.38 5.78 14.80
CA VAL A 60 -12.97 5.90 13.45
C VAL A 60 -12.70 4.63 12.60
N TYR A 61 -11.75 3.78 12.99
CA TYR A 61 -11.55 2.44 12.43
C TYR A 61 -11.02 1.48 13.49
N LEU A 62 -11.65 0.31 13.63
CA LEU A 62 -11.27 -0.74 14.57
C LEU A 62 -10.72 -1.95 13.78
N ALA A 63 -9.46 -2.32 14.02
CA ALA A 63 -8.93 -3.62 13.63
C ALA A 63 -8.53 -4.36 14.91
N GLU A 64 -9.30 -5.38 15.29
CA GLU A 64 -8.96 -6.28 16.40
C GLU A 64 -7.98 -7.35 15.91
N ILE A 65 -6.87 -7.56 16.63
CA ILE A 65 -6.00 -8.73 16.46
C ILE A 65 -6.16 -9.60 17.72
N ASN A 66 -6.83 -10.74 17.58
CA ASN A 66 -6.92 -11.74 18.64
C ASN A 66 -5.72 -12.70 18.57
N PRO A 67 -4.83 -12.75 19.58
CA PRO A 67 -3.58 -13.52 19.52
C PRO A 67 -3.75 -15.05 19.57
N LYS A 68 -4.97 -15.58 19.52
CA LYS A 68 -5.25 -17.04 19.55
C LYS A 68 -5.98 -17.60 18.33
N MET A 69 -6.28 -16.81 17.30
CA MET A 69 -6.73 -17.39 16.03
C MET A 69 -5.53 -17.82 15.20
N PRO A 70 -5.43 -19.10 14.77
CA PRO A 70 -4.48 -19.46 13.73
C PRO A 70 -4.76 -18.58 12.51
N PHE A 71 -3.75 -17.83 12.08
CA PHE A 71 -3.81 -16.92 10.95
C PHE A 71 -3.88 -17.71 9.65
N GLU A 72 -5.07 -18.22 9.32
CA GLU A 72 -5.41 -18.59 7.95
C GLU A 72 -6.73 -17.91 7.60
N GLY A 73 -6.71 -17.03 6.58
CA GLY A 73 -7.93 -16.59 5.92
C GLY A 73 -8.58 -15.29 6.37
N PHE A 74 -7.86 -14.34 6.98
CA PHE A 74 -8.28 -12.94 6.89
C PHE A 74 -7.88 -12.41 5.51
N PRO A 75 -8.82 -12.08 4.60
CA PRO A 75 -8.49 -11.29 3.44
C PRO A 75 -8.30 -9.86 3.94
N PHE A 76 -7.11 -9.53 4.46
CA PHE A 76 -6.57 -8.21 4.12
C PHE A 76 -6.64 -8.19 2.60
N MET A 77 -7.53 -7.34 2.06
CA MET A 77 -7.98 -7.34 0.67
C MET A 77 -6.85 -7.82 -0.23
N LYS A 78 -6.88 -9.10 -0.61
CA LYS A 78 -5.90 -9.63 -1.55
C LYS A 78 -6.27 -8.94 -2.84
N ASP A 79 -5.56 -7.88 -3.15
CA ASP A 79 -5.69 -7.20 -4.41
C ASP A 79 -5.19 -8.18 -5.47
N ASP A 80 -6.12 -8.91 -6.09
CA ASP A 80 -5.81 -9.88 -7.14
C ASP A 80 -5.26 -9.19 -8.40
N ASP A 81 -5.41 -7.88 -8.51
CA ASP A 81 -4.85 -7.04 -9.58
C ASP A 81 -3.47 -6.46 -9.19
N LEU A 82 -2.99 -6.68 -7.95
CA LEU A 82 -1.64 -6.28 -7.52
C LEU A 82 -0.59 -7.14 -8.21
N VAL A 83 0.26 -6.48 -9.00
CA VAL A 83 1.29 -7.13 -9.83
C VAL A 83 2.71 -7.02 -9.24
N LEU A 84 2.91 -6.09 -8.30
CA LEU A 84 4.20 -5.86 -7.65
C LEU A 84 3.98 -5.19 -6.29
N CYS A 85 4.55 -5.77 -5.24
CA CYS A 85 4.55 -5.22 -3.90
C CYS A 85 5.93 -5.40 -3.26
N LEU A 86 6.69 -4.33 -3.11
CA LEU A 86 8.00 -4.33 -2.46
C LEU A 86 7.91 -3.55 -1.13
N PRO A 87 7.68 -4.22 0.02
CA PRO A 87 7.59 -3.55 1.31
C PRO A 87 8.92 -2.95 1.76
N PHE A 88 10.03 -3.55 1.31
CA PHE A 88 11.39 -3.30 1.79
C PHE A 88 11.55 -3.58 3.29
N ASP A 89 10.97 -4.69 3.78
CA ASP A 89 11.05 -5.10 5.19
C ASP A 89 12.17 -6.10 5.48
N GLU A 90 12.91 -6.53 4.46
CA GLU A 90 14.01 -7.50 4.59
C GLU A 90 15.13 -6.98 5.49
N GLY A 91 15.43 -5.68 5.40
CA GLY A 91 16.36 -4.98 6.29
C GLY A 91 17.83 -5.41 6.19
N THR A 92 18.13 -6.35 5.31
CA THR A 92 19.45 -6.94 5.07
C THR A 92 19.49 -7.57 3.67
N GLY A 93 20.68 -7.74 3.11
CA GLY A 93 20.89 -8.47 1.85
C GLY A 93 20.53 -7.67 0.59
N VAL A 94 20.49 -8.36 -0.55
CA VAL A 94 20.49 -7.74 -1.90
C VAL A 94 19.23 -8.04 -2.72
N THR A 95 18.13 -8.40 -2.07
CA THR A 95 16.88 -8.76 -2.75
C THR A 95 15.69 -8.14 -2.05
N ALA A 96 14.88 -7.39 -2.81
CA ALA A 96 13.57 -6.93 -2.40
C ALA A 96 12.53 -7.96 -2.87
N TYR A 97 11.87 -8.63 -1.92
CA TYR A 97 10.92 -9.69 -2.28
C TYR A 97 9.54 -9.13 -2.58
N ASP A 98 9.02 -9.51 -3.75
CA ASP A 98 7.65 -9.22 -4.13
C ASP A 98 6.67 -10.03 -3.28
N LYS A 99 5.71 -9.35 -2.66
CA LYS A 99 4.62 -9.96 -1.89
C LYS A 99 3.35 -10.19 -2.71
N SER A 100 3.34 -9.78 -3.97
CA SER A 100 2.28 -10.14 -4.90
C SER A 100 2.33 -11.64 -5.21
N LYS A 101 1.28 -12.14 -5.87
CA LYS A 101 1.22 -13.54 -6.33
C LYS A 101 2.20 -13.87 -7.46
N TYR A 102 2.85 -12.86 -8.06
CA TYR A 102 3.67 -13.02 -9.25
C TYR A 102 5.15 -13.24 -8.94
N GLY A 103 5.64 -12.80 -7.77
CA GLY A 103 7.03 -13.03 -7.37
C GLY A 103 8.03 -12.24 -8.22
N ASN A 104 7.64 -11.05 -8.66
CA ASN A 104 8.46 -10.08 -9.41
C ASN A 104 9.52 -9.42 -8.50
N ASN A 105 10.42 -10.23 -7.92
CA ASN A 105 11.44 -9.78 -6.99
C ASN A 105 12.40 -8.78 -7.66
N GLY A 106 12.88 -7.81 -6.89
CA GLY A 106 13.92 -6.88 -7.30
C GLY A 106 15.30 -7.29 -6.80
N SER A 107 16.33 -7.18 -7.64
CA SER A 107 17.74 -7.20 -7.20
C SER A 107 18.17 -5.79 -6.81
N LEU A 108 18.86 -5.64 -5.68
CA LEU A 108 19.48 -4.40 -5.28
C LEU A 108 20.87 -4.34 -5.94
N GLU A 109 21.09 -3.32 -6.75
CA GLU A 109 22.30 -3.13 -7.55
C GLU A 109 23.07 -1.94 -7.00
N ASN A 110 24.38 -2.14 -6.77
CA ASN A 110 25.31 -1.20 -6.13
C ASN A 110 25.02 -0.83 -4.66
N MET A 111 24.02 -1.44 -4.04
CA MET A 111 23.64 -1.18 -2.65
C MET A 111 24.42 -2.04 -1.65
N GLU A 112 24.64 -1.49 -0.45
CA GLU A 112 25.27 -2.12 0.70
C GLU A 112 24.32 -2.25 1.90
N GLU A 113 24.76 -2.97 2.93
CA GLU A 113 23.93 -3.23 4.13
C GLU A 113 23.50 -1.95 4.85
N GLY A 114 24.28 -0.87 4.72
CA GLY A 114 23.99 0.45 5.29
C GLY A 114 22.79 1.14 4.66
N ASP A 115 22.39 0.73 3.45
CA ASP A 115 21.29 1.35 2.71
C ASP A 115 19.91 0.92 3.21
N TRP A 116 19.86 -0.14 4.04
CA TRP A 116 18.65 -0.51 4.76
C TRP A 116 18.39 0.42 5.94
N VAL A 117 17.63 1.49 5.70
CA VAL A 117 17.31 2.51 6.71
C VAL A 117 15.91 2.33 7.31
N ASP A 118 15.61 3.09 8.37
CA ASP A 118 14.30 3.05 9.00
C ASP A 118 13.25 3.85 8.24
N GLY A 119 12.04 3.29 8.21
CA GLY A 119 10.89 3.85 7.55
C GLY A 119 9.91 4.66 8.42
N VAL A 120 8.78 5.00 7.79
CA VAL A 120 7.52 5.50 8.33
C VAL A 120 6.85 4.33 9.04
N VAL A 121 6.95 3.15 8.43
CA VAL A 121 6.68 1.83 9.02
C VAL A 121 7.76 0.90 8.47
N GLY A 122 8.34 0.06 9.32
CA GLY A 122 9.31 -0.96 8.89
C GLY A 122 10.64 -0.37 8.38
N LYS A 123 11.19 -1.03 7.37
CA LYS A 123 12.46 -0.66 6.73
C LYS A 123 12.24 0.08 5.41
N ALA A 124 13.33 0.58 4.84
CA ALA A 124 13.39 1.37 3.62
C ALA A 124 14.72 1.11 2.91
N LEU A 125 14.83 1.65 1.70
CA LEU A 125 16.11 1.74 1.00
C LEU A 125 16.50 3.21 0.86
N ASP A 126 17.64 3.57 1.44
CA ASP A 126 18.39 4.73 1.01
C ASP A 126 19.06 4.39 -0.32
N PHE A 127 19.04 5.32 -1.25
CA PHE A 127 19.68 5.08 -2.53
C PHE A 127 20.73 6.17 -2.65
N GLU A 128 21.95 5.79 -3.03
CA GLU A 128 23.10 6.63 -3.41
C GLU A 128 23.20 6.79 -4.93
N ILE A 129 24.26 7.43 -5.45
CA ILE A 129 24.30 7.99 -6.81
C ILE A 129 23.97 6.95 -7.90
N ASP A 130 24.50 5.75 -7.79
CA ASP A 130 24.37 4.67 -8.77
C ASP A 130 23.54 3.48 -8.26
N ASP A 131 22.79 3.67 -7.16
CA ASP A 131 21.97 2.64 -6.56
C ASP A 131 20.61 2.52 -7.25
N TYR A 132 20.17 1.28 -7.42
CA TYR A 132 18.84 0.99 -7.91
C TYR A 132 18.37 -0.41 -7.54
N VAL A 133 17.06 -0.56 -7.44
CA VAL A 133 16.39 -1.86 -7.46
C VAL A 133 16.00 -2.16 -8.90
N ASN A 134 16.41 -3.32 -9.41
CA ASN A 134 16.05 -3.80 -10.73
C ASN A 134 15.05 -4.96 -10.62
N ILE A 135 13.84 -4.73 -11.12
CA ILE A 135 12.80 -5.74 -11.24
C ILE A 135 12.78 -6.19 -12.72
N PRO A 136 13.16 -7.42 -13.04
CA PRO A 136 13.14 -7.92 -14.41
C PRO A 136 11.76 -7.78 -15.06
N GLY A 137 11.75 -7.57 -16.38
CA GLY A 137 10.52 -7.52 -17.13
C GLY A 137 9.78 -8.86 -17.13
N ASP A 138 8.47 -8.83 -16.90
CA ASP A 138 7.58 -9.98 -16.88
C ASP A 138 6.20 -9.59 -17.46
N PRO A 139 5.46 -10.51 -18.13
CA PRO A 139 4.13 -10.20 -18.65
C PRO A 139 3.13 -9.75 -17.58
N SER A 140 3.30 -10.16 -16.33
CA SER A 140 2.45 -9.69 -15.21
C SER A 140 2.59 -8.19 -14.94
N LEU A 141 3.69 -7.57 -15.37
CA LEU A 141 3.94 -6.13 -15.23
C LEU A 141 3.40 -5.31 -16.42
N ASP A 142 2.77 -5.96 -17.40
CA ASP A 142 2.17 -5.30 -18.57
C ASP A 142 0.69 -4.99 -18.29
N THR A 143 0.41 -3.71 -18.01
CA THR A 143 -0.90 -3.23 -17.55
C THR A 143 -1.57 -2.28 -18.56
N PRO A 144 -2.12 -2.80 -19.69
CA PRO A 144 -2.54 -1.95 -20.82
C PRO A 144 -3.80 -1.10 -20.55
N ASN A 145 -4.60 -1.43 -19.53
CA ASN A 145 -5.91 -0.83 -19.31
C ASN A 145 -5.97 0.12 -18.11
N ALA A 146 -5.22 -0.19 -17.04
CA ALA A 146 -5.17 0.60 -15.83
C ALA A 146 -3.85 0.31 -15.11
N LEU A 147 -3.27 1.33 -14.50
CA LEU A 147 -2.03 1.27 -13.73
C LEU A 147 -2.14 2.23 -12.56
N THR A 148 -1.70 1.77 -11.39
CA THR A 148 -1.39 2.61 -10.24
C THR A 148 0.05 2.32 -9.82
N VAL A 149 0.86 3.37 -9.71
CA VAL A 149 2.18 3.31 -9.10
C VAL A 149 2.11 4.16 -7.83
N GLU A 150 2.38 3.57 -6.68
CA GLU A 150 2.40 4.31 -5.41
C GLU A 150 3.70 4.07 -4.65
N ALA A 151 4.02 4.95 -3.70
CA ALA A 151 5.20 4.84 -2.84
C ALA A 151 5.16 5.89 -1.72
N TRP A 152 5.83 5.58 -0.62
CA TRP A 152 6.28 6.52 0.41
C TRP A 152 7.68 7.04 0.05
N ILE A 153 7.84 8.30 -0.27
CA ILE A 153 9.13 8.85 -0.68
C ILE A 153 9.65 9.79 0.41
N TYR A 154 10.96 9.73 0.67
CA TYR A 154 11.67 10.72 1.48
C TYR A 154 12.69 11.40 0.61
N ASP A 155 12.57 12.71 0.50
CA ASP A 155 13.34 13.45 -0.45
C ASP A 155 14.10 14.58 0.25
N PRO A 156 15.40 14.38 0.54
CA PRO A 156 16.22 15.37 1.21
C PRO A 156 16.80 16.41 0.25
N THR A 157 16.62 16.24 -1.07
CA THR A 157 17.23 17.09 -2.08
C THR A 157 16.19 17.94 -2.80
N GLU A 158 16.66 18.85 -3.65
CA GLU A 158 15.83 19.57 -4.63
C GLU A 158 16.22 19.17 -6.07
N ASP A 159 17.06 18.14 -6.22
CA ASP A 159 17.64 17.74 -7.50
C ASP A 159 16.61 17.01 -8.35
N GLN A 160 16.65 17.26 -9.66
CA GLN A 160 15.89 16.50 -10.65
C GLN A 160 16.49 15.10 -10.81
N GLY A 161 15.62 14.10 -10.95
CA GLY A 161 16.01 12.80 -11.49
C GLY A 161 15.42 11.58 -10.82
N HIS A 162 14.82 11.71 -9.63
CA HIS A 162 14.19 10.60 -8.92
C HIS A 162 13.24 9.84 -9.83
N SER A 163 13.36 8.53 -9.95
CA SER A 163 12.46 7.76 -10.78
C SER A 163 12.07 6.40 -10.22
N ILE A 164 10.77 6.14 -10.36
CA ILE A 164 10.24 4.81 -10.55
C ILE A 164 9.82 4.74 -12.02
N ASN A 165 10.40 3.82 -12.79
CA ASN A 165 10.20 3.76 -14.24
C ASN A 165 10.11 2.33 -14.75
N LYS A 166 9.38 2.14 -15.86
CA LYS A 166 9.43 0.93 -16.67
C LYS A 166 9.99 1.23 -18.06
N ASP A 167 11.19 0.77 -18.35
CA ASP A 167 11.90 1.05 -19.60
C ASP A 167 12.99 0.02 -19.96
N ASP A 168 13.68 0.26 -21.08
CA ASP A 168 14.83 -0.52 -21.55
C ASP A 168 16.16 -0.12 -20.91
N GLY A 169 16.11 0.74 -19.88
CA GLY A 169 17.26 1.38 -19.29
C GLY A 169 17.85 2.54 -20.07
N SER A 170 17.13 3.04 -21.07
CA SER A 170 17.52 4.18 -21.87
C SER A 170 16.30 5.09 -22.14
N ALA A 171 16.07 5.47 -23.39
CA ALA A 171 15.01 6.41 -23.77
C ALA A 171 13.67 5.73 -24.08
N ASN A 172 13.61 4.39 -24.20
CA ASN A 172 12.39 3.70 -24.59
C ASN A 172 11.55 3.35 -23.36
N ARG A 173 10.63 4.25 -23.00
CA ARG A 173 9.84 4.17 -21.76
C ARG A 173 8.42 3.70 -22.00
N VAL A 174 7.85 3.07 -20.98
CA VAL A 174 6.42 2.74 -20.88
C VAL A 174 5.72 3.77 -19.98
N TRP A 175 6.30 4.01 -18.80
CA TRP A 175 5.88 5.04 -17.86
C TRP A 175 7.06 5.44 -16.98
N ILE A 176 6.98 6.63 -16.39
CA ILE A 176 7.93 7.11 -15.39
C ILE A 176 7.23 8.06 -14.42
N VAL A 177 7.38 7.80 -13.13
CA VAL A 177 7.16 8.78 -12.06
C VAL A 177 8.51 9.43 -11.83
N ARG A 178 8.61 10.75 -12.00
CA ARG A 178 9.86 11.46 -11.70
C ARG A 178 9.66 12.80 -11.05
N ARG A 179 10.70 13.33 -10.41
CA ARG A 179 10.72 14.75 -10.03
C ARG A 179 10.94 15.63 -11.26
N GLU A 180 10.18 16.72 -11.39
CA GLU A 180 10.30 17.69 -12.49
C GLU A 180 10.84 19.05 -12.04
N THR A 181 10.30 19.60 -10.95
CA THR A 181 10.87 20.77 -10.26
C THR A 181 11.18 20.42 -8.82
N ASN A 182 11.71 21.37 -8.05
CA ASN A 182 12.07 21.20 -6.65
C ASN A 182 10.92 20.63 -5.80
N THR A 183 9.66 20.74 -6.25
CA THR A 183 8.47 20.46 -5.45
C THR A 183 7.33 19.73 -6.19
N SER A 184 7.54 19.32 -7.46
CA SER A 184 6.55 18.57 -8.26
C SER A 184 7.05 17.21 -8.74
N VAL A 185 6.12 16.24 -8.74
CA VAL A 185 6.25 15.02 -9.52
C VAL A 185 5.70 15.29 -10.91
N ASN A 186 6.33 14.67 -11.90
CA ASN A 186 5.85 14.53 -13.24
C ASN A 186 5.60 13.04 -13.51
N TRP A 187 4.34 12.73 -13.79
CA TRP A 187 3.85 11.41 -14.14
C TRP A 187 3.73 11.31 -15.66
N HIS A 188 4.53 10.47 -16.29
CA HIS A 188 4.51 10.24 -17.73
C HIS A 188 4.01 8.83 -18.05
N VAL A 189 3.13 8.75 -19.05
CA VAL A 189 2.61 7.48 -19.59
C VAL A 189 2.61 7.54 -21.11
N TRP A 190 3.17 6.51 -21.75
CA TRP A 190 3.08 6.30 -23.18
C TRP A 190 1.84 5.45 -23.51
N ASN A 191 1.13 5.80 -24.58
CA ASN A 191 0.08 4.96 -25.13
C ASN A 191 0.64 3.92 -26.11
N SER A 192 -0.20 2.99 -26.58
CA SER A 192 0.19 1.94 -27.52
C SER A 192 0.73 2.43 -28.87
N ASP A 193 0.48 3.69 -29.23
CA ASP A 193 1.00 4.34 -30.45
C ASP A 193 2.32 5.07 -30.20
N ASP A 194 2.93 4.85 -29.03
CA ASP A 194 4.19 5.46 -28.57
C ASP A 194 4.12 6.99 -28.37
N VAL A 195 2.91 7.51 -28.13
CA VAL A 195 2.67 8.92 -27.77
C VAL A 195 2.62 9.06 -26.25
N VAL A 196 3.34 10.04 -25.71
CA VAL A 196 3.41 10.33 -24.27
C VAL A 196 2.63 11.58 -23.90
N THR A 197 2.01 11.55 -22.72
CA THR A 197 1.61 12.76 -21.99
C THR A 197 2.26 12.79 -20.63
N GLY A 198 2.55 13.99 -20.16
CA GLY A 198 2.97 14.24 -18.79
C GLY A 198 1.93 15.00 -17.98
N PHE A 199 1.80 14.63 -16.71
CA PHE A 199 1.03 15.38 -15.73
C PHE A 199 1.93 15.82 -14.58
N THR A 200 2.06 17.14 -14.44
CA THR A 200 2.81 17.78 -13.35
C THR A 200 1.84 18.62 -12.52
N PRO A 201 1.30 18.11 -11.40
CA PRO A 201 0.46 18.90 -10.52
C PRO A 201 1.22 20.04 -9.84
N ALA A 202 0.48 21.04 -9.35
CA ALA A 202 1.04 22.08 -8.51
C ALA A 202 1.49 21.54 -7.14
N ASP A 203 2.70 21.92 -6.77
CA ASP A 203 3.53 21.54 -5.63
C ASP A 203 2.88 21.53 -4.24
N SER A 204 3.34 20.62 -3.35
CA SER A 204 3.13 20.78 -1.89
C SER A 204 4.03 19.96 -0.94
N TRP A 205 5.09 19.26 -1.39
CA TRP A 205 5.95 18.54 -0.43
C TRP A 205 7.13 19.41 0.01
N ALA A 206 7.46 19.34 1.30
CA ALA A 206 8.68 19.93 1.82
C ALA A 206 9.83 18.92 1.71
N LYS A 207 11.05 19.43 1.53
CA LYS A 207 12.26 18.61 1.69
C LYS A 207 12.33 18.04 3.10
N ASP A 208 13.09 16.96 3.26
CA ASP A 208 13.35 16.32 4.55
C ASP A 208 12.09 15.77 5.24
N GLU A 209 11.03 15.51 4.48
CA GLU A 209 9.77 14.95 4.97
C GLU A 209 9.32 13.75 4.15
N TRP A 210 8.67 12.80 4.82
CA TRP A 210 8.02 11.67 4.17
C TRP A 210 6.70 12.11 3.54
N PHE A 211 6.44 11.64 2.33
CA PHE A 211 5.14 11.76 1.69
C PHE A 211 4.74 10.47 0.98
N HIS A 212 3.44 10.25 0.86
CA HIS A 212 2.88 9.20 0.03
C HIS A 212 2.44 9.80 -1.31
N ILE A 213 2.79 9.14 -2.41
CA ILE A 213 2.31 9.46 -3.74
C ILE A 213 1.60 8.24 -4.34
N ALA A 214 0.52 8.48 -5.07
CA ALA A 214 -0.04 7.52 -6.01
C ALA A 214 -0.27 8.20 -7.37
N CYS A 215 0.25 7.60 -8.43
CA CYS A 215 0.10 8.03 -9.81
C CYS A 215 -0.75 6.99 -10.55
N THR A 216 -1.90 7.41 -11.05
CA THR A 216 -2.83 6.51 -11.75
C THR A 216 -2.90 6.83 -13.23
N ALA A 217 -3.17 5.81 -14.04
CA ALA A 217 -3.54 5.94 -15.43
C ALA A 217 -4.60 4.89 -15.75
N LYS A 218 -5.68 5.30 -16.43
CA LYS A 218 -6.78 4.40 -16.79
C LYS A 218 -7.32 4.74 -18.17
N VAL A 219 -7.55 3.72 -18.99
CA VAL A 219 -8.24 3.86 -20.27
C VAL A 219 -9.74 4.10 -20.02
N VAL A 220 -10.25 5.21 -20.54
CA VAL A 220 -11.67 5.61 -20.49
C VAL A 220 -12.11 6.01 -21.90
N GLY A 221 -12.78 5.10 -22.61
CA GLY A 221 -13.15 5.31 -24.00
C GLY A 221 -11.90 5.37 -24.90
N ALA A 222 -11.72 6.49 -25.60
CA ALA A 222 -10.57 6.73 -26.49
C ALA A 222 -9.46 7.56 -25.83
N ASN A 223 -9.50 7.73 -24.50
CA ASN A 223 -8.53 8.52 -23.76
C ASN A 223 -7.91 7.70 -22.62
N ILE A 224 -6.68 8.07 -22.26
CA ILE A 224 -6.05 7.67 -21.00
C ILE A 224 -6.23 8.85 -20.04
N VAL A 225 -6.88 8.59 -18.91
CA VAL A 225 -7.08 9.55 -17.82
C VAL A 225 -6.02 9.28 -16.76
N MET A 226 -5.33 10.34 -16.34
CA MET A 226 -4.25 10.27 -15.35
C MET A 226 -4.58 11.14 -14.15
N GLU A 227 -4.14 10.69 -12.98
CA GLU A 227 -4.28 11.42 -11.71
C GLU A 227 -2.99 11.28 -10.89
N VAL A 228 -2.67 12.31 -10.11
CA VAL A 228 -1.64 12.25 -9.08
C VAL A 228 -2.29 12.57 -7.74
N ILE A 229 -2.05 11.70 -6.76
CA ILE A 229 -2.59 11.79 -5.41
C ILE A 229 -1.42 11.92 -4.45
N PHE A 230 -1.52 12.87 -3.52
CA PHE A 230 -0.47 13.17 -2.55
C PHE A 230 -1.03 13.11 -1.13
N ASN A 231 -0.46 12.24 -0.28
CA ASN A 231 -0.95 11.98 1.08
C ASN A 231 -2.47 11.73 1.12
N GLY A 232 -2.99 10.99 0.13
CA GLY A 232 -4.42 10.68 -0.01
C GLY A 232 -5.27 11.80 -0.62
N VAL A 233 -4.69 12.95 -0.99
CA VAL A 233 -5.40 14.09 -1.60
C VAL A 233 -5.09 14.18 -3.09
N SER A 234 -6.12 14.11 -3.93
CA SER A 234 -5.99 14.33 -5.37
C SER A 234 -5.42 15.71 -5.68
N LYS A 235 -4.42 15.75 -6.57
CA LYS A 235 -3.82 16.99 -7.10
C LYS A 235 -4.37 17.37 -8.47
N GLY A 236 -5.42 16.70 -8.91
CA GLY A 236 -6.09 16.92 -10.19
C GLY A 236 -5.82 15.81 -11.19
N THR A 237 -6.48 15.95 -12.34
CA THR A 237 -6.48 14.95 -13.40
C THR A 237 -6.14 15.58 -14.75
N THR A 238 -5.51 14.83 -15.62
CA THR A 238 -5.40 15.16 -17.05
C THR A 238 -5.86 13.99 -17.91
N SER A 239 -6.07 14.21 -19.20
CA SER A 239 -6.38 13.15 -20.15
C SER A 239 -5.76 13.41 -21.51
N PHE A 240 -5.38 12.35 -22.20
CA PHE A 240 -4.85 12.43 -23.56
C PHE A 240 -5.35 11.26 -24.42
N PRO A 241 -5.34 11.39 -25.76
CA PRO A 241 -5.80 10.33 -26.65
C PRO A 241 -5.00 9.02 -26.50
N GLY A 242 -5.69 7.90 -26.42
CA GLY A 242 -5.10 6.56 -26.32
C GLY A 242 -6.13 5.52 -25.87
N THR A 243 -6.13 4.36 -26.52
CA THR A 243 -7.02 3.23 -26.19
C THR A 243 -6.33 2.14 -25.38
N ALA A 244 -5.02 2.24 -25.19
CA ALA A 244 -4.23 1.37 -24.34
C ALA A 244 -2.97 2.08 -23.85
N ILE A 245 -2.55 1.78 -22.63
CA ILE A 245 -1.21 2.09 -22.11
C ILE A 245 -0.21 1.19 -22.84
N LYS A 246 0.95 1.73 -23.19
CA LYS A 246 2.05 0.97 -23.79
C LYS A 246 2.41 -0.22 -22.88
N VAL A 247 2.82 -1.32 -23.48
CA VAL A 247 3.35 -2.49 -22.77
C VAL A 247 4.66 -2.91 -23.39
N ALA A 248 5.56 -3.47 -22.59
CA ALA A 248 6.85 -3.95 -23.06
C ALA A 248 7.36 -4.98 -22.05
N THR A 249 7.07 -6.24 -22.33
CA THR A 249 7.39 -7.37 -21.44
C THR A 249 8.87 -7.42 -21.07
N ALA A 250 9.76 -7.10 -22.01
CA ALA A 250 11.21 -7.13 -21.77
C ALA A 250 11.73 -5.95 -20.94
N HIS A 251 10.94 -4.89 -20.76
CA HIS A 251 11.37 -3.70 -20.01
C HIS A 251 11.30 -3.96 -18.52
N ALA A 252 12.39 -3.68 -17.83
CA ALA A 252 12.48 -3.79 -16.38
C ALA A 252 11.73 -2.63 -15.71
N ILE A 253 11.32 -2.82 -14.45
CA ILE A 253 11.03 -1.70 -13.55
C ILE A 253 12.30 -1.36 -12.79
N ARG A 254 12.63 -0.08 -12.72
CA ARG A 254 13.73 0.43 -11.89
C ARG A 254 13.21 1.42 -10.87
N ILE A 255 13.69 1.26 -9.65
CA ILE A 255 13.54 2.23 -8.57
C ILE A 255 14.95 2.71 -8.30
N SER A 256 15.25 3.97 -8.54
CA SER A 256 16.63 4.43 -8.53
C SER A 256 16.74 5.85 -8.02
N ARG A 257 17.86 6.15 -7.36
CA ARG A 257 18.16 7.47 -6.85
C ARG A 257 17.97 8.52 -7.93
N SER A 258 18.88 8.66 -8.90
CA SER A 258 19.11 9.95 -9.59
C SER A 258 18.76 11.18 -8.70
N LEU A 259 19.20 11.04 -7.45
CA LEU A 259 19.40 11.87 -6.26
C LEU A 259 18.47 11.86 -4.98
N GLY A 260 17.70 10.82 -4.57
CA GLY A 260 17.27 10.59 -3.16
C GLY A 260 16.40 9.32 -2.90
N ALA A 261 16.30 8.90 -1.63
CA ALA A 261 15.76 7.63 -1.10
C ALA A 261 14.26 7.30 -1.37
N TYR A 262 13.90 6.01 -1.47
CA TYR A 262 12.52 5.54 -1.66
C TYR A 262 12.06 4.60 -0.55
N LYS A 263 10.75 4.62 -0.27
CA LYS A 263 10.13 3.68 0.64
C LYS A 263 8.73 3.22 0.23
N ARG A 264 8.34 2.06 0.76
CA ARG A 264 7.01 1.44 0.90
C ARG A 264 5.90 1.85 -0.09
N THR A 265 5.42 0.90 -0.86
CA THR A 265 4.01 0.82 -1.28
C THR A 265 3.16 0.28 -0.13
N ASN A 266 2.03 0.91 0.19
CA ASN A 266 1.04 0.26 1.06
C ASN A 266 0.23 -0.73 0.23
N CYS A 267 0.69 -1.97 0.19
CA CYS A 267 -0.17 -3.13 0.06
C CYS A 267 -0.68 -3.50 1.47
#